data_AF-A0A3P7B989-F1
#
_entry.id   AF-A0A3P7B989-F1
#
_cell.length_a   1.000
_cell.length_b   1.000
_cell.length_c   1.000
_cell.angle_alpha   90.00
_cell.angle_beta   90.00
_cell.angle_gamma   90.00
#
_symmetry.space_group_name_H-M   'P 1'
#
loop_
_entity.id
_entity.type
_entity.pdbx_description
1 polymer ?
#
loop_
_entity_poly.entity_id
_entity_poly.type
_entity_poly.pdbx_seq_one_letter_code
_entity_poly.pdbx_strand_id
1 'polypeptide(L)'
;MASILLSALSNKTDDFTDKEDYKNYSKSFQEKAEGVLNECYREDEHRAQLIINHELAYYGHSSVIKLAAEGQSIKFMAHPCCQDFLTNTWKGNLSSKNSMFRMMFGLIFGLTMPLFIPKALLYEKEEKQSETGEESNDSTEQKDEELSDDIESRALTKRSLTTSLQVGAMEFWEKIKDFYMSPIVRFVYHTISYVLFLVLFSYLLLVDFKVKMTGVEYIVLAWVITLLIEEIKQIAWCFEEKVDKQ
;
A
#
# COMPACT_ATOMS: atom_id res chain seq x y z
N MET A 1 4.71 -25.57 -1.35
CA MET A 1 5.42 -26.18 -2.50
C MET A 1 4.93 -27.59 -2.83
N ALA A 2 4.91 -28.54 -1.88
CA ALA A 2 4.44 -29.90 -2.15
C ALA A 2 3.03 -29.94 -2.78
N SER A 3 2.09 -29.15 -2.24
CA SER A 3 0.75 -28.99 -2.83
C SER A 3 0.77 -28.46 -4.26
N ILE A 4 1.63 -27.50 -4.57
CA ILE A 4 1.79 -26.91 -5.91
C ILE A 4 2.26 -27.97 -6.91
N LEU A 5 3.28 -28.74 -6.53
CA LEU A 5 3.84 -29.81 -7.37
C LEU A 5 2.80 -30.91 -7.60
N LEU A 6 2.09 -31.33 -6.57
CA LEU A 6 1.02 -32.34 -6.68
C LEU A 6 -0.14 -31.85 -7.55
N SER A 7 -0.54 -30.59 -7.43
CA SER A 7 -1.55 -29.99 -8.31
C SER A 7 -1.06 -29.92 -9.77
N ALA A 8 0.21 -29.60 -10.00
CA ALA A 8 0.79 -29.59 -11.33
C ALA A 8 0.88 -31.00 -11.94
N LEU A 9 1.27 -31.99 -11.15
CA LEU A 9 1.28 -33.40 -11.56
C LEU A 9 -0.13 -33.90 -11.89
N SER A 10 -1.11 -33.61 -11.03
CA SER A 10 -2.53 -33.93 -11.27
C SER A 10 -3.04 -33.36 -12.60
N ASN A 11 -2.61 -32.16 -12.98
CA ASN A 11 -2.99 -31.56 -14.25
C ASN A 11 -2.33 -32.20 -15.47
N LYS A 12 -1.18 -32.86 -15.29
CA LYS A 12 -0.43 -33.54 -16.36
C LYS A 12 -0.79 -35.02 -16.50
N THR A 13 -1.43 -35.62 -15.50
CA THR A 13 -1.84 -37.03 -15.51
C THR A 13 -3.21 -37.20 -16.17
N ASP A 14 -3.29 -38.18 -17.08
CA ASP A 14 -4.52 -38.53 -17.80
C ASP A 14 -5.40 -39.55 -17.06
N ASP A 15 -4.79 -40.41 -16.22
CA ASP A 15 -5.55 -41.37 -15.41
C ASP A 15 -6.40 -40.67 -14.35
N PHE A 16 -7.69 -40.98 -14.33
CA PHE A 16 -8.65 -40.33 -13.44
C PHE A 16 -8.38 -40.63 -11.96
N THR A 17 -7.96 -41.85 -11.64
CA THR A 17 -7.73 -42.29 -10.26
C THR A 17 -6.52 -41.59 -9.68
N ASP A 18 -5.39 -41.65 -10.39
CA ASP A 18 -4.15 -40.97 -10.00
C ASP A 18 -4.36 -39.45 -9.89
N LYS A 19 -5.12 -38.87 -10.82
CA LYS A 19 -5.45 -37.44 -10.81
C LYS A 19 -6.17 -37.02 -9.53
N GLU A 20 -7.14 -37.80 -9.09
CA GLU A 20 -7.91 -37.54 -7.86
C GLU A 20 -7.04 -37.72 -6.62
N ASP A 21 -6.19 -38.74 -6.58
CA ASP A 21 -5.25 -38.99 -5.48
C ASP A 21 -4.26 -37.82 -5.32
N TYR A 22 -3.66 -37.34 -6.41
CA TYR A 22 -2.77 -36.17 -6.36
C TYR A 22 -3.47 -34.91 -5.85
N LYS A 23 -4.74 -34.70 -6.21
CA LYS A 23 -5.54 -33.58 -5.66
C LYS A 23 -5.79 -33.75 -4.17
N ASN A 24 -6.12 -34.95 -3.73
CA ASN A 24 -6.35 -35.25 -2.32
C ASN A 24 -5.08 -35.04 -1.49
N TYR A 25 -3.92 -35.50 -1.96
CA TYR A 25 -2.64 -35.24 -1.31
C TYR A 25 -2.31 -33.75 -1.29
N SER A 26 -2.50 -33.04 -2.41
CA SER A 26 -2.29 -31.60 -2.49
C SER A 26 -3.12 -30.86 -1.44
N LYS A 27 -4.41 -31.18 -1.34
CA LYS A 27 -5.33 -30.59 -0.36
C LYS A 27 -4.91 -30.89 1.08
N SER A 28 -4.51 -32.13 1.38
CA SER A 28 -4.01 -32.49 2.72
C SER A 28 -2.77 -31.69 3.12
N PHE A 29 -1.84 -31.44 2.19
CA PHE A 29 -0.69 -30.57 2.45
C PHE A 29 -1.08 -29.11 2.67
N GLN A 30 -2.07 -28.61 1.92
CA GLN A 30 -2.59 -27.25 2.13
C GLN A 30 -3.21 -27.10 3.52
N GLU A 31 -4.04 -28.06 3.94
CA GLU A 31 -4.71 -28.03 5.26
C GLU A 31 -3.70 -28.14 6.41
N LYS A 32 -2.65 -28.94 6.26
CA LYS A 32 -1.54 -28.99 7.24
C LYS A 32 -0.79 -27.65 7.31
N ALA A 33 -0.51 -27.02 6.18
CA ALA A 33 0.18 -25.73 6.15
C ALA A 33 -0.67 -24.62 6.78
N GLU A 34 -1.97 -24.61 6.53
CA GLU A 34 -2.93 -23.71 7.18
C GLU A 34 -2.94 -23.92 8.70
N GLY A 35 -2.96 -25.17 9.17
CA GLY A 35 -2.91 -25.48 10.60
C GLY A 35 -1.63 -24.97 11.29
N VAL A 36 -0.47 -25.11 10.64
CA VAL A 36 0.81 -24.56 11.15
C VAL A 36 0.76 -23.04 11.19
N LEU A 37 0.26 -22.39 10.13
CA LEU A 37 0.12 -20.94 10.09
C LEU A 37 -0.80 -20.42 11.21
N ASN A 38 -1.92 -21.10 11.44
CA ASN A 38 -2.86 -20.75 12.49
C ASN A 38 -2.22 -20.83 13.87
N GLU A 39 -1.44 -21.88 14.16
CA GLU A 39 -0.76 -21.99 15.44
C GLU A 39 0.33 -20.93 15.61
N CYS A 40 1.13 -20.65 14.56
CA CYS A 40 2.11 -19.58 14.59
C CYS A 40 1.47 -18.20 14.79
N TYR A 41 0.34 -17.93 14.15
CA TYR A 41 -0.37 -16.66 14.27
C TYR A 41 -1.01 -16.49 15.65
N ARG A 42 -1.47 -17.57 16.27
CA ARG A 42 -1.97 -17.57 17.66
C ARG A 42 -0.87 -17.29 18.69
N GLU A 43 0.37 -17.67 18.40
CA GLU A 43 1.52 -17.38 19.26
C GLU A 43 1.96 -15.92 19.13
N ASP A 44 2.18 -15.44 17.91
CA ASP A 44 2.59 -14.05 17.63
C ASP A 44 2.16 -13.65 16.21
N GLU A 45 1.18 -12.74 16.14
CA GLU A 45 0.61 -12.26 14.88
C GLU A 45 1.67 -11.57 14.00
N HIS A 46 2.53 -10.73 14.59
CA HIS A 46 3.51 -9.95 13.85
C HIS A 46 4.66 -10.81 13.32
N ARG A 47 5.17 -11.74 14.14
CA ARG A 47 6.20 -12.69 13.69
C ARG A 47 5.66 -13.62 12.61
N ALA A 48 4.42 -14.07 12.72
CA ALA A 48 3.80 -14.89 11.67
C ALA A 48 3.74 -14.14 10.32
N GLN A 49 3.35 -12.86 10.33
CA GLN A 49 3.34 -12.01 9.13
C GLN A 49 4.75 -11.84 8.52
N LEU A 50 5.78 -11.68 9.34
CA LEU A 50 7.18 -11.60 8.87
C LEU A 50 7.63 -12.91 8.22
N ILE A 51 7.30 -14.05 8.82
CA ILE A 51 7.72 -15.37 8.32
C ILE A 51 7.09 -15.66 6.95
N ILE A 52 5.81 -15.33 6.74
CA ILE A 52 5.15 -15.60 5.45
C ILE A 52 5.67 -14.73 4.30
N ASN A 53 6.19 -13.53 4.61
CA ASN A 53 6.77 -12.62 3.63
C ASN A 53 8.29 -12.81 3.46
N HIS A 54 8.94 -13.52 4.36
CA HIS A 54 10.37 -13.79 4.27
C HIS A 54 10.70 -14.55 2.98
N GLU A 55 11.79 -14.17 2.33
CA GLU A 55 12.24 -14.76 1.08
C GLU A 55 13.05 -16.03 1.34
N LEU A 56 12.66 -17.15 0.72
CA LEU A 56 13.37 -18.41 0.91
C LEU A 56 14.34 -18.67 -0.25
N ALA A 57 15.65 -18.61 0.03
CA ALA A 57 16.70 -18.88 -0.96
C ALA A 57 16.61 -20.28 -1.58
N TYR A 58 16.23 -21.29 -0.78
CA TYR A 58 16.09 -22.67 -1.25
C TYR A 58 14.89 -22.90 -2.18
N TYR A 59 13.96 -21.95 -2.28
CA TYR A 59 12.75 -22.05 -3.08
C TYR A 59 12.70 -20.98 -4.18
N GLY A 60 13.85 -20.64 -4.75
CA GLY A 60 13.95 -19.71 -5.88
C GLY A 60 13.59 -18.28 -5.49
N HIS A 61 14.05 -17.83 -4.31
CA HIS A 61 13.89 -16.44 -3.89
C HIS A 61 12.42 -15.99 -3.82
N SER A 62 11.52 -16.92 -3.46
CA SER A 62 10.09 -16.68 -3.36
C SER A 62 9.62 -16.76 -1.92
N SER A 63 8.74 -15.84 -1.53
CA SER A 63 8.10 -15.85 -0.21
C SER A 63 6.97 -16.87 -0.14
N VAL A 64 6.63 -17.31 1.07
CA VAL A 64 5.58 -18.32 1.29
C VAL A 64 4.24 -17.81 0.77
N ILE A 65 3.92 -16.53 1.00
CA ILE A 65 2.69 -15.91 0.51
C ILE A 65 2.63 -15.88 -1.03
N LYS A 66 3.75 -15.61 -1.70
CA LYS A 66 3.83 -15.64 -3.17
C LYS A 66 3.63 -17.06 -3.70
N LEU A 67 4.28 -18.05 -3.09
CA LEU A 67 4.11 -19.46 -3.45
C LEU A 67 2.67 -19.94 -3.21
N ALA A 68 2.01 -19.50 -2.14
CA ALA A 68 0.62 -19.85 -1.87
C ALA A 68 -0.33 -19.26 -2.92
N ALA A 69 -0.07 -18.03 -3.38
CA ALA A 69 -0.81 -17.39 -4.46
C ALA A 69 -0.60 -18.10 -5.81
N GLU A 70 0.65 -18.42 -6.18
CA GLU A 70 0.98 -19.19 -7.38
C GLU A 70 0.38 -20.60 -7.35
N GLY A 71 0.36 -21.21 -6.17
CA GLY A 71 -0.23 -22.51 -5.89
C GLY A 71 -1.76 -22.54 -5.84
N GLN A 72 -2.41 -21.39 -6.02
CA GLN A 72 -3.87 -21.21 -5.93
C GLN A 72 -4.47 -21.78 -4.62
N SER A 73 -3.76 -21.66 -3.50
CA SER A 73 -4.26 -22.14 -2.20
C SER A 73 -5.18 -21.10 -1.56
N ILE A 74 -6.43 -21.05 -2.02
CA ILE A 74 -7.42 -20.04 -1.60
C ILE A 74 -7.67 -20.09 -0.09
N LYS A 75 -7.76 -21.29 0.50
CA LYS A 75 -7.98 -21.46 1.95
C LYS A 75 -6.85 -20.85 2.77
N PHE A 76 -5.60 -21.15 2.41
CA PHE A 76 -4.42 -20.58 3.05
C PHE A 76 -4.38 -19.05 2.90
N MET A 77 -4.65 -18.54 1.70
CA MET A 77 -4.68 -17.09 1.45
C MET A 77 -5.80 -16.38 2.21
N ALA A 78 -6.93 -17.05 2.48
CA ALA A 78 -8.04 -16.50 3.26
C ALA A 78 -7.78 -16.45 4.77
N HIS A 79 -6.66 -17.03 5.24
CA HIS A 79 -6.29 -17.01 6.66
C HIS A 79 -6.07 -15.56 7.15
N PRO A 80 -6.50 -15.20 8.38
CA PRO A 80 -6.36 -13.84 8.93
C PRO A 80 -4.94 -13.27 8.81
N CYS A 81 -3.91 -14.06 9.15
CA CYS A 81 -2.50 -13.68 8.98
C CYS A 81 -2.16 -13.13 7.57
N CYS A 82 -2.62 -13.81 6.51
CA CYS A 82 -2.38 -13.37 5.13
C CYS A 82 -3.18 -12.11 4.80
N GLN A 83 -4.43 -12.03 5.25
CA GLN A 83 -5.30 -10.87 5.01
C GLN A 83 -4.79 -9.61 5.71
N ASP A 84 -4.32 -9.73 6.96
CA ASP A 84 -3.75 -8.62 7.71
C ASP A 84 -2.45 -8.14 7.07
N PHE A 85 -1.56 -9.06 6.70
CA PHE A 85 -0.32 -8.72 5.99
C PHE A 85 -0.60 -7.99 4.68
N LEU A 86 -1.54 -8.49 3.85
CA LEU A 86 -1.92 -7.86 2.60
C LEU A 86 -2.58 -6.50 2.83
N THR A 87 -3.41 -6.38 3.86
CA THR A 87 -4.06 -5.13 4.25
C THR A 87 -3.03 -4.09 4.70
N ASN A 88 -2.04 -4.48 5.50
CA ASN A 88 -0.96 -3.61 5.95
C ASN A 88 -0.09 -3.18 4.76
N THR A 89 0.25 -4.12 3.87
CA THR A 89 0.97 -3.81 2.63
C THR A 89 0.19 -2.85 1.72
N TRP A 90 -1.14 -3.02 1.62
CA TRP A 90 -2.02 -2.19 0.82
C TRP A 90 -2.20 -0.78 1.38
N LYS A 91 -2.32 -0.65 2.71
CA LYS A 91 -2.39 0.62 3.42
C LYS A 91 -1.06 1.36 3.39
N GLY A 92 0.07 0.66 3.32
CA GLY A 92 1.39 1.25 3.46
C GLY A 92 1.54 1.86 4.85
N ASN A 93 2.12 3.05 4.95
CA ASN A 93 2.46 3.66 6.24
C ASN A 93 1.28 4.40 6.93
N LEU A 94 0.06 4.23 6.40
CA LEU A 94 -1.18 4.77 6.96
C LEU A 94 -1.65 3.94 8.16
N SER A 95 -1.86 4.59 9.32
CA SER A 95 -2.31 3.86 10.53
C SER A 95 -3.65 3.17 10.31
N SER A 96 -3.74 1.91 10.75
CA SER A 96 -4.95 1.09 10.70
C SER A 96 -6.10 1.62 11.58
N LYS A 97 -5.80 2.53 12.54
CA LYS A 97 -6.80 3.17 13.41
C LYS A 97 -7.59 4.29 12.72
N ASN A 98 -7.21 4.69 11.50
CA ASN A 98 -7.97 5.67 10.74
C ASN A 98 -9.30 5.07 10.29
N SER A 99 -10.41 5.59 10.85
CA SER A 99 -11.75 5.23 10.39
C SER A 99 -11.87 5.47 8.88
N MET A 100 -12.57 4.57 8.18
CA MET A 100 -12.81 4.66 6.74
C MET A 100 -13.30 6.05 6.32
N PHE A 101 -14.13 6.70 7.13
CA PHE A 101 -14.60 8.07 6.86
C PHE A 101 -13.47 9.10 6.90
N ARG A 102 -12.55 8.99 7.86
CA ARG A 102 -11.38 9.89 7.96
C ARG A 102 -10.45 9.74 6.77
N MET A 103 -10.27 8.50 6.30
CA MET A 103 -9.53 8.22 5.07
C MET A 103 -10.23 8.78 3.83
N MET A 104 -11.56 8.64 3.73
CA MET A 104 -12.35 9.22 2.63
C MET A 104 -12.27 10.75 2.61
N PHE A 105 -12.43 11.40 3.76
CA PHE A 105 -12.21 12.85 3.87
C PHE A 105 -10.77 13.21 3.53
N GLY A 106 -9.78 12.50 4.05
CA GLY A 106 -8.36 12.72 3.74
C GLY A 106 -8.04 12.58 2.25
N LEU A 107 -8.74 11.70 1.53
CA LEU A 107 -8.60 11.56 0.09
C LEU A 107 -9.25 12.70 -0.69
N ILE A 108 -10.46 13.13 -0.30
CA ILE A 108 -11.15 14.26 -0.94
C ILE A 108 -10.37 15.56 -0.69
N PHE A 109 -9.96 15.80 0.55
CA PHE A 109 -9.13 16.93 0.92
C PHE A 109 -7.72 16.81 0.37
N GLY A 110 -7.18 15.61 0.18
CA GLY A 110 -5.91 15.41 -0.51
C GLY A 110 -5.98 15.94 -1.94
N LEU A 111 -7.08 15.73 -2.66
CA LEU A 111 -7.23 16.25 -4.03
C LEU A 111 -7.29 17.78 -4.08
N THR A 112 -7.91 18.43 -3.08
CA THR A 112 -8.21 19.88 -3.09
C THR A 112 -7.22 20.73 -2.29
N MET A 113 -6.68 20.21 -1.20
CA MET A 113 -5.71 20.84 -0.31
C MET A 113 -4.81 19.78 0.38
N PRO A 114 -3.64 19.45 -0.22
CA PRO A 114 -2.65 18.54 0.38
C PRO A 114 -2.20 18.99 1.79
N LEU A 115 -2.40 20.28 2.10
CA LEU A 115 -2.02 20.92 3.36
C LEU A 115 -2.71 20.36 4.62
N PHE A 116 -3.85 19.68 4.49
CA PHE A 116 -4.63 19.17 5.64
C PHE A 116 -4.34 17.70 5.99
N ILE A 117 -3.62 16.98 5.12
CA ILE A 117 -3.34 15.54 5.26
C ILE A 117 -2.59 15.22 6.57
N PRO A 118 -1.51 15.92 6.95
CA PRO A 118 -0.70 15.56 8.13
C PRO A 118 -1.37 15.87 9.48
N LYS A 119 -2.48 16.61 9.49
CA LYS A 119 -3.29 16.84 10.70
C LYS A 119 -4.53 15.96 10.78
N ALA A 120 -5.02 15.48 9.64
CA ALA A 120 -6.23 14.68 9.56
C ALA A 120 -5.97 13.16 9.59
N LEU A 121 -4.77 12.69 9.26
CA LEU A 121 -4.42 11.27 9.18
C LEU A 121 -3.34 10.92 10.18
N LEU A 122 -3.63 9.91 11.02
CA LEU A 122 -2.63 9.32 11.91
C LEU A 122 -1.72 8.43 11.08
N TYR A 123 -0.41 8.61 11.27
CA TYR A 123 0.63 7.86 10.59
C TYR A 123 1.32 6.95 11.61
N GLU A 124 1.68 5.72 11.22
CA GLU A 124 2.13 4.69 12.17
C GLU A 124 3.42 5.06 12.94
N LYS A 125 4.28 5.90 12.34
CA LYS A 125 5.52 6.41 12.95
C LYS A 125 5.29 7.28 14.21
N GLU A 126 4.12 7.89 14.38
CA GLU A 126 3.81 8.70 15.58
C GLU A 126 3.47 7.84 16.82
N GLU A 127 3.12 6.56 16.65
CA GLU A 127 2.78 5.68 17.79
C GLU A 127 4.03 5.21 18.54
N LYS A 128 5.13 4.88 17.83
CA LYS A 128 6.38 4.41 18.48
C LYS A 128 7.09 5.47 19.32
N GLN A 129 6.80 6.76 19.12
CA GLN A 129 7.35 7.84 19.95
C GLN A 129 6.49 8.17 21.17
N SER A 130 5.22 7.74 21.21
CA SER A 130 4.29 8.07 22.30
C SER A 130 4.32 7.06 23.45
N GLU A 131 4.83 5.84 23.24
CA GLU A 131 4.88 4.80 24.28
C GLU A 131 6.21 4.75 25.08
N THR A 132 7.25 5.48 24.66
CA THR A 132 8.57 5.47 25.32
C THR A 132 8.85 6.75 26.15
N GLY A 133 7.86 7.64 26.31
CA GLY A 133 8.06 8.98 26.89
C GLY A 133 7.85 9.13 28.39
N GLU A 134 7.43 8.08 29.10
CA GLU A 134 7.14 8.13 30.53
C GLU A 134 8.19 7.36 31.35
N GLU A 135 9.44 7.83 31.40
CA GLU A 135 10.38 7.49 32.48
C GLU A 135 11.68 8.32 32.36
N SER A 136 11.73 9.48 33.03
CA SER A 136 12.81 9.85 33.97
C SER A 136 12.77 11.35 34.30
N ASN A 137 12.72 11.58 35.61
CA ASN A 137 12.59 12.83 36.33
C ASN A 137 13.97 13.47 36.60
N ASP A 138 13.95 14.79 36.78
CA ASP A 138 14.74 15.55 37.78
C ASP A 138 16.27 15.63 37.55
N SER A 139 16.92 16.78 37.38
CA SER A 139 17.07 17.93 38.30
C SER A 139 18.26 18.75 37.70
N THR A 140 18.44 20.07 37.79
CA THR A 140 18.83 20.88 38.96
C THR A 140 19.37 22.23 38.42
N GLU A 141 18.90 23.32 39.02
CA GLU A 141 19.51 24.65 39.28
C GLU A 141 20.07 25.54 38.13
N GLN A 142 19.52 26.74 37.89
CA GLN A 142 19.62 28.01 38.64
C GLN A 142 20.96 28.76 38.43
N LYS A 143 20.91 29.93 37.79
CA LYS A 143 21.64 31.16 38.20
C LYS A 143 21.19 32.42 37.44
N ASP A 144 21.19 33.49 38.22
CA ASP A 144 20.58 34.80 38.04
C ASP A 144 21.34 35.79 37.13
N GLU A 145 20.59 36.84 36.76
CA GLU A 145 20.98 38.27 36.67
C GLU A 145 22.02 38.75 35.63
N GLU A 146 21.55 39.54 34.66
CA GLU A 146 21.79 40.99 34.49
C GLU A 146 21.76 41.48 33.02
N LEU A 147 21.22 42.69 32.90
CA LEU A 147 20.92 43.57 31.78
C LEU A 147 22.07 43.77 30.75
N SER A 148 21.74 43.55 29.46
CA SER A 148 22.09 44.36 28.25
C SER A 148 22.54 43.52 27.04
N ASP A 149 21.63 43.26 26.09
CA ASP A 149 21.83 43.38 24.62
C ASP A 149 20.66 42.76 23.84
N ASP A 150 19.61 43.56 23.64
CA ASP A 150 18.30 43.17 23.10
C ASP A 150 18.25 42.92 21.56
N ILE A 151 19.41 42.75 20.91
CA ILE A 151 19.48 42.64 19.44
C ILE A 151 19.99 41.27 18.96
N GLU A 152 20.88 40.61 19.71
CA GLU A 152 21.51 39.35 19.26
C GLU A 152 20.69 38.09 19.62
N SER A 153 19.97 38.09 20.75
CA SER A 153 19.10 36.98 21.18
C SER A 153 17.94 36.73 20.21
N ARG A 154 17.35 37.79 19.65
CA ARG A 154 16.27 37.70 18.66
C ARG A 154 16.70 37.12 17.32
N ALA A 155 17.95 37.33 16.91
CA ALA A 155 18.48 36.75 15.67
C ALA A 155 18.71 35.24 15.83
N LEU A 156 19.19 34.81 16.99
CA LEU A 156 19.43 33.40 17.31
C LEU A 156 18.12 32.63 17.53
N THR A 157 17.14 33.23 18.20
CA THR A 157 15.78 32.67 18.31
C THR A 157 15.07 32.65 16.96
N LYS A 158 15.16 33.69 16.12
CA LYS A 158 14.58 33.66 14.77
C LYS A 158 15.24 32.59 13.90
N ARG A 159 16.56 32.42 13.98
CA ARG A 159 17.28 31.39 13.20
C ARG A 159 16.88 29.99 13.67
N SER A 160 16.80 29.76 14.98
CA SER A 160 16.28 28.53 15.59
C SER A 160 14.83 28.24 15.21
N LEU A 161 13.95 29.26 15.20
CA LEU A 161 12.53 29.14 14.82
C LEU A 161 12.35 28.94 13.31
N THR A 162 13.21 29.55 12.48
CA THR A 162 13.24 29.27 11.04
C THR A 162 13.76 27.87 10.75
N THR A 163 14.75 27.39 11.49
CA THR A 163 15.26 26.03 11.36
C THR A 163 14.21 25.01 11.85
N SER A 164 13.49 25.28 12.94
CA SER A 164 12.41 24.41 13.42
C SER A 164 11.19 24.40 12.50
N LEU A 165 10.81 25.55 11.93
CA LEU A 165 9.75 25.62 10.91
C LEU A 165 10.15 24.94 9.61
N GLN A 166 11.42 25.05 9.20
CA GLN A 166 11.93 24.40 8.00
C GLN A 166 12.07 22.88 8.16
N VAL A 167 12.44 22.40 9.36
CA VAL A 167 12.40 20.97 9.72
C VAL A 167 10.94 20.47 9.73
N GLY A 168 10.01 21.19 10.37
CA GLY A 168 8.59 20.82 10.38
C GLY A 168 7.94 20.83 8.98
N ALA A 169 8.34 21.75 8.09
CA ALA A 169 7.89 21.74 6.71
C ALA A 169 8.45 20.54 5.93
N MET A 170 9.70 20.14 6.16
CA MET A 170 10.28 18.96 5.50
C MET A 170 9.58 17.67 5.93
N GLU A 171 9.29 17.51 7.23
CA GLU A 171 8.49 16.39 7.76
C GLU A 171 7.06 16.40 7.21
N PHE A 172 6.49 17.59 6.99
CA PHE A 172 5.18 17.77 6.39
C PHE A 172 5.11 17.27 4.94
N TRP A 173 6.11 17.62 4.12
CA TRP A 173 6.19 17.14 2.73
C TRP A 173 6.49 15.65 2.64
N GLU A 174 7.27 15.10 3.59
CA GLU A 174 7.51 13.65 3.69
C GLU A 174 6.21 12.89 3.98
N LYS A 175 5.41 13.35 4.95
CA LYS A 175 4.09 12.76 5.27
C LYS A 175 3.12 12.82 4.08
N ILE A 176 3.11 13.92 3.34
CA ILE A 176 2.33 14.04 2.10
C ILE A 176 2.82 13.04 1.07
N LYS A 177 4.14 12.96 0.85
CA LYS A 177 4.72 12.04 -0.12
C LYS A 177 4.36 10.59 0.21
N ASP A 178 4.47 10.19 1.47
CA ASP A 178 4.14 8.84 1.91
C ASP A 178 2.64 8.53 1.73
N PHE A 179 1.77 9.51 1.94
CA PHE A 179 0.34 9.38 1.65
C PHE A 179 0.07 9.08 0.17
N TYR A 180 0.62 9.89 -0.76
CA TYR A 180 0.41 9.67 -2.20
C TYR A 180 1.16 8.47 -2.77
N MET A 181 2.23 8.03 -2.11
CA MET A 181 2.94 6.79 -2.48
C MET A 181 2.21 5.54 -2.01
N SER A 182 1.22 5.66 -1.13
CA SER A 182 0.44 4.51 -0.67
C SER A 182 -0.36 3.88 -1.82
N PRO A 183 -0.36 2.53 -1.95
CA PRO A 183 -1.09 1.81 -2.99
C PRO A 183 -2.59 2.13 -3.00
N ILE A 184 -3.22 2.23 -1.83
CA ILE A 184 -4.66 2.52 -1.71
C ILE A 184 -4.99 3.88 -2.31
N VAL A 185 -4.19 4.90 -2.02
CA VAL A 185 -4.43 6.28 -2.47
C VAL A 185 -4.28 6.34 -3.99
N ARG A 186 -3.22 5.72 -4.53
CA ARG A 186 -3.02 5.61 -5.98
C ARG A 186 -4.21 4.91 -6.65
N PHE A 187 -4.66 3.77 -6.12
CA PHE A 187 -5.79 3.02 -6.66
C PHE A 187 -7.08 3.86 -6.71
N VAL A 188 -7.42 4.57 -5.64
CA VAL A 188 -8.65 5.35 -5.61
C VAL A 188 -8.57 6.56 -6.56
N TYR A 189 -7.42 7.24 -6.67
CA TYR A 189 -7.28 8.33 -7.64
C TYR A 189 -7.39 7.84 -9.09
N HIS A 190 -6.81 6.69 -9.43
CA HIS A 190 -7.04 6.08 -10.74
C HIS A 190 -8.52 5.76 -10.98
N THR A 191 -9.21 5.27 -9.95
CA THR A 191 -10.65 4.96 -10.04
C THR A 191 -11.50 6.22 -10.26
N ILE A 192 -11.25 7.29 -9.50
CA ILE A 192 -11.94 8.58 -9.64
C ILE A 192 -11.69 9.17 -11.05
N SER A 193 -10.44 9.14 -11.50
CA SER A 193 -10.04 9.57 -12.84
C SER A 193 -10.81 8.82 -13.92
N TYR A 194 -10.92 7.50 -13.79
CA TYR A 194 -11.66 6.65 -14.73
C TYR A 194 -13.17 6.93 -14.71
N VAL A 195 -13.79 7.10 -13.54
CA VAL A 195 -15.20 7.47 -13.43
C VAL A 195 -15.46 8.85 -14.05
N LEU A 196 -14.59 9.83 -13.80
CA LEU A 196 -14.70 11.16 -14.41
C LEU A 196 -14.59 11.09 -15.93
N PHE A 197 -13.65 10.29 -16.43
CA PHE A 197 -13.51 10.01 -17.86
C PHE A 197 -14.80 9.39 -18.44
N LEU A 198 -15.40 8.39 -17.78
CA LEU A 198 -16.66 7.78 -18.23
C LEU A 198 -17.81 8.78 -18.27
N VAL A 199 -17.91 9.66 -17.28
CA VAL A 199 -18.94 10.71 -17.24
C VAL A 199 -18.74 11.72 -18.37
N LEU A 200 -17.51 12.19 -18.60
CA LEU A 200 -17.18 13.10 -19.70
C LEU A 200 -17.40 12.46 -21.06
N PHE A 201 -17.02 11.20 -21.22
CA PHE A 201 -17.24 10.42 -22.43
C PHE A 201 -18.74 10.21 -22.70
N SER A 202 -19.50 9.84 -21.67
CA SER A 202 -20.97 9.73 -21.77
C SER A 202 -21.61 11.07 -22.12
N TYR A 203 -21.11 12.18 -21.56
CA TYR A 203 -21.55 13.52 -21.92
C TYR A 203 -21.26 13.86 -23.39
N LEU A 204 -20.07 13.51 -23.90
CA LEU A 204 -19.72 13.70 -25.31
C LEU A 204 -20.58 12.86 -26.26
N LEU A 205 -20.97 11.64 -25.87
CA LEU A 205 -21.88 10.82 -26.68
C LEU A 205 -23.32 11.35 -26.67
N LEU A 206 -23.73 12.03 -25.59
CA LEU A 206 -25.09 12.51 -25.40
C LEU A 206 -25.31 13.92 -25.99
N VAL A 207 -24.27 14.76 -26.02
CA VAL A 207 -24.32 16.08 -26.64
C VAL A 207 -24.07 15.94 -28.13
N ASP A 208 -25.05 16.34 -28.95
CA ASP A 208 -24.92 16.34 -30.40
C ASP A 208 -23.59 16.99 -30.84
N PHE A 209 -22.79 16.22 -31.58
CA PHE A 209 -21.55 16.67 -32.22
C PHE A 209 -21.83 17.85 -33.15
N LYS A 210 -21.83 19.06 -32.61
CA LYS A 210 -21.78 20.26 -33.46
C LYS A 210 -20.41 20.25 -34.10
N VAL A 211 -20.36 20.41 -35.43
CA VAL A 211 -19.17 20.40 -36.30
C VAL A 211 -18.06 21.40 -35.86
N LYS A 212 -18.28 22.22 -34.82
CA LYS A 212 -17.29 23.10 -34.23
C LYS A 212 -16.55 22.39 -33.09
N MET A 213 -15.35 21.91 -33.41
CA MET A 213 -14.44 21.27 -32.47
C MET A 213 -14.17 22.16 -31.25
N THR A 214 -14.62 21.73 -30.07
CA THR A 214 -14.39 22.42 -28.79
C THR A 214 -13.15 21.85 -28.10
N GLY A 215 -12.36 22.67 -27.40
CA GLY A 215 -11.11 22.22 -26.75
C GLY A 215 -11.29 21.04 -25.78
N VAL A 216 -12.48 20.88 -25.20
CA VAL A 216 -12.86 19.75 -24.35
C VAL A 216 -12.85 18.42 -25.12
N GLU A 217 -13.26 18.41 -26.39
CA GLU A 217 -13.25 17.21 -27.23
C GLU A 217 -11.82 16.74 -27.50
N TYR A 218 -10.90 17.66 -27.76
CA TYR A 218 -9.47 17.33 -27.89
C TYR A 218 -8.88 16.75 -26.61
N ILE A 219 -9.25 17.30 -25.45
CA ILE A 219 -8.79 16.80 -24.15
C ILE A 219 -9.30 15.37 -23.93
N VAL A 220 -10.57 15.10 -24.21
CA VAL A 220 -11.12 13.74 -24.04
C VAL A 220 -10.54 12.77 -25.07
N LEU A 221 -10.37 13.17 -26.32
CA LEU A 221 -9.72 12.34 -27.34
C LEU A 221 -8.27 12.00 -26.95
N ALA A 222 -7.51 12.98 -26.47
CA ALA A 222 -6.17 12.73 -25.94
C ALA A 222 -6.20 11.75 -24.75
N TRP A 223 -7.18 11.89 -23.86
CA TRP A 223 -7.35 10.99 -22.70
C TRP A 223 -7.69 9.56 -23.12
N VAL A 224 -8.58 9.35 -24.10
CA VAL A 224 -8.88 8.03 -24.69
C VAL A 224 -7.60 7.40 -25.24
N ILE A 225 -6.80 8.18 -25.98
CA ILE A 225 -5.53 7.71 -26.55
C ILE A 225 -4.55 7.32 -25.43
N THR A 226 -4.45 8.12 -24.36
CA THR A 226 -3.60 7.79 -23.19
C THR A 226 -4.03 6.47 -22.54
N LEU A 227 -5.33 6.26 -22.31
CA LEU A 227 -5.83 4.99 -21.75
C LEU A 227 -5.54 3.80 -22.67
N LEU A 228 -5.72 3.98 -23.99
CA LEU A 228 -5.40 2.94 -24.97
C LEU A 228 -3.90 2.59 -24.97
N ILE A 229 -3.02 3.58 -24.83
CA ILE A 229 -1.57 3.35 -24.71
C ILE A 229 -1.26 2.61 -23.39
N GLU A 230 -1.91 2.95 -22.28
CA GLU A 230 -1.72 2.26 -21.00
C GLU A 230 -2.12 0.78 -21.08
N GLU A 231 -3.27 0.47 -21.70
CA GLU A 231 -3.72 -0.91 -21.93
C GLU A 231 -2.73 -1.67 -22.83
N ILE A 232 -2.26 -1.07 -23.92
CA ILE A 232 -1.22 -1.68 -24.78
C ILE A 232 0.06 -1.94 -23.98
N LYS A 233 0.48 -0.99 -23.14
CA LYS A 233 1.65 -1.16 -22.27
C LYS A 233 1.43 -2.33 -21.32
N GLN A 234 0.28 -2.42 -20.65
CA GLN A 234 -0.01 -3.54 -19.75
C GLN A 234 0.02 -4.90 -20.46
N ILE A 235 -0.57 -4.97 -21.65
CA ILE A 235 -0.54 -6.19 -22.49
C ILE A 235 0.89 -6.55 -22.87
N ALA A 236 1.72 -5.58 -23.25
CA ALA A 236 3.12 -5.80 -23.60
C ALA A 236 3.94 -6.33 -22.42
N TRP A 237 3.79 -5.73 -21.23
CA TRP A 237 4.47 -6.20 -20.01
C TRP A 237 4.02 -7.63 -19.61
N CYS A 238 2.72 -7.92 -19.73
CA CYS A 238 2.18 -9.26 -19.48
C CYS A 238 2.70 -10.30 -20.50
N PHE A 239 2.91 -9.88 -21.76
CA PHE A 239 3.48 -10.73 -22.78
C PHE A 239 4.95 -11.07 -22.50
N GLU A 240 5.75 -10.07 -22.12
CA GLU A 240 7.17 -10.24 -21.75
C GLU A 240 7.33 -11.21 -20.58
N GLU A 241 6.50 -11.10 -19.53
CA GLU A 241 6.52 -12.02 -18.39
C GLU A 241 6.20 -13.48 -18.78
N LYS A 242 5.38 -13.70 -19.81
CA LYS A 242 5.08 -15.06 -20.30
C LYS A 242 6.22 -15.66 -21.13
N VAL A 243 7.01 -14.83 -21.81
CA VAL A 243 8.18 -15.28 -22.58
C VAL A 243 9.29 -15.75 -21.65
N ASP A 244 9.52 -15.07 -20.52
CA ASP A 244 10.56 -15.45 -19.55
C ASP A 244 10.23 -16.73 -18.74
N LYS A 245 8.98 -17.20 -18.76
CA LYS A 245 8.54 -18.40 -18.03
C LYS A 245 8.46 -19.68 -18.90
N GLN A 246 8.82 -19.60 -20.19
CA GLN A 246 8.91 -20.74 -21.11
C GLN A 246 10.36 -21.18 -21.32
#